data_AF-A0A432HA93-F1
#
_entry.id   AF-A0A432HA93-F1
#
_cell.length_a   1.000
_cell.length_b   1.000
_cell.length_c   1.000
_cell.angle_alpha   90.00
_cell.angle_beta   90.00
_cell.angle_gamma   90.00
#
_symmetry.space_group_name_H-M   'P 1'
#
loop_
_entity.id
_entity.type
_entity.pdbx_description
1 polymer ?
#
loop_
_entity_poly.entity_id
_entity_poly.type
_entity_poly.pdbx_seq_one_letter_code
_entity_poly.pdbx_strand_id
1 'polypeptide(L)' 'MNTNSAGAPLNLVLASPRGFCAGVDRAITIVEKALEMYGAPIYVQHEIVHNKHVVQRLRNEGAVFVENIDEI' A
#
# COMPACT_ATOMS: atom_id res chain seq x y z
N MET A 1 -26.20 7.46 -35.41
CA MET A 1 -26.90 6.84 -34.27
C MET A 1 -26.09 5.63 -33.84
N ASN A 2 -25.41 5.72 -32.69
CA ASN A 2 -24.55 4.66 -32.17
C ASN A 2 -25.36 3.39 -31.89
N THR A 3 -25.07 2.33 -32.62
CA THR A 3 -25.61 0.99 -32.40
C THR A 3 -24.85 0.35 -31.24
N ASN A 4 -25.36 0.59 -30.04
CA ASN A 4 -24.93 -0.07 -28.81
C ASN A 4 -25.14 -1.59 -28.99
N SER A 5 -24.05 -2.31 -29.25
CA SER A 5 -24.07 -3.76 -29.35
C SER A 5 -24.20 -4.28 -27.92
N ALA A 6 -25.40 -4.72 -27.56
CA ALA A 6 -25.66 -5.39 -26.30
C ALA A 6 -24.93 -6.75 -26.30
N GLY A 7 -23.65 -6.73 -25.95
CA GLY A 7 -22.88 -7.93 -25.65
C GLY A 7 -23.52 -8.67 -24.48
N ALA A 8 -23.43 -10.00 -24.48
CA ALA A 8 -23.91 -10.86 -23.41
C ALA A 8 -23.47 -10.32 -22.02
N PRO A 9 -24.28 -10.50 -20.96
CA PRO A 9 -23.96 -9.95 -19.64
C PRO A 9 -22.58 -10.43 -19.18
N LEU A 10 -21.69 -9.47 -18.92
CA LEU A 10 -20.37 -9.74 -18.34
C LEU A 10 -20.55 -10.32 -16.95
N ASN A 11 -20.16 -11.59 -16.77
CA ASN A 11 -20.16 -12.23 -15.47
C ASN A 11 -18.86 -11.90 -14.74
N LEU A 12 -18.93 -11.02 -13.73
CA LEU A 12 -17.80 -10.62 -12.91
C LEU A 12 -17.89 -11.31 -11.54
N VAL A 13 -16.90 -12.14 -11.21
CA VAL A 13 -16.81 -12.83 -9.91
C VAL A 13 -15.63 -12.29 -9.12
N LEU A 14 -15.87 -11.91 -7.87
CA LEU A 14 -14.83 -11.45 -6.96
C LEU A 14 -14.47 -12.55 -5.96
N ALA A 15 -13.19 -12.93 -5.94
CA ALA A 15 -12.69 -13.93 -5.00
C ALA A 15 -12.83 -13.48 -3.53
N SER A 16 -12.97 -14.45 -2.63
CA SER A 16 -12.96 -14.24 -1.19
C SER A 16 -12.21 -15.37 -0.48
N PRO A 17 -11.27 -15.08 0.44
CA PRO A 17 -10.83 -13.74 0.85
C PRO A 17 -9.95 -13.07 -0.23
N ARG A 18 -9.90 -11.73 -0.21
CA ARG A 18 -9.01 -10.93 -1.08
C ARG A 18 -8.52 -9.69 -0.33
N GLY A 19 -7.35 -9.19 -0.68
CA GLY A 19 -6.78 -7.97 -0.07
C GLY A 19 -5.72 -8.27 0.98
N PHE A 20 -5.72 -7.51 2.07
CA PHE A 20 -4.65 -7.54 3.07
C PHE A 20 -4.81 -8.71 4.04
N CYS A 21 -3.67 -9.31 4.39
CA CYS A 21 -3.57 -10.22 5.52
C CYS A 21 -3.21 -9.45 6.79
N ALA A 22 -3.36 -10.08 7.96
CA ALA A 22 -3.03 -9.48 9.25
C ALA A 22 -1.58 -8.97 9.33
N GLY A 23 -0.63 -9.63 8.65
CA GLY A 23 0.77 -9.21 8.62
C GLY A 23 0.98 -7.91 7.86
N VAL A 24 0.33 -7.75 6.69
CA VAL A 24 0.37 -6.53 5.88
C VAL A 24 -0.25 -5.37 6.64
N ASP A 25 -1.43 -5.59 7.24
CA ASP A 25 -2.13 -4.58 8.03
C ASP A 25 -1.25 -4.07 9.19
N ARG A 26 -0.72 -5.01 9.98
CA ARG A 26 0.19 -4.69 11.09
C ARG A 26 1.42 -3.91 10.66
N ALA A 27 2.04 -4.28 9.54
CA ALA A 27 3.27 -3.64 9.07
C ALA A 27 3.02 -2.17 8.68
N ILE A 28 1.90 -1.90 8.02
CA ILE A 28 1.48 -0.53 7.66
C ILE A 28 1.20 0.28 8.92
N THR A 29 0.40 -0.26 9.85
CA THR A 29 0.04 0.44 11.10
C THR A 29 1.25 0.79 11.96
N ILE A 30 2.31 -0.02 11.96
CA ILE A 30 3.54 0.29 12.71
C ILE A 30 4.18 1.57 12.19
N VAL A 31 4.29 1.73 10.87
CA VAL A 31 4.90 2.93 10.26
C VAL A 31 4.03 4.17 10.52
N GLU A 32 2.71 4.04 10.35
CA GLU A 32 1.76 5.13 10.61
C GLU A 32 1.83 5.61 12.06
N LYS A 33 1.82 4.68 13.02
CA LYS A 33 1.93 5.02 14.44
C LYS A 33 3.29 5.61 14.79
N ALA A 34 4.37 5.16 14.15
CA ALA A 34 5.69 5.75 14.36
C ALA A 34 5.72 7.20 13.86
N LEU A 35 5.14 7.48 12.70
CA LEU A 35 4.99 8.84 12.18
C LEU A 35 4.14 9.72 13.09
N GLU A 36 3.04 9.19 13.65
CA GLU A 36 2.18 9.91 14.59
C GLU A 36 2.91 10.23 15.91
N MET A 37 3.62 9.26 16.49
CA MET A 37 4.26 9.44 17.79
C MET A 37 5.56 10.25 17.73
N TYR A 38 6.35 10.08 16.67
CA TYR A 38 7.71 10.63 16.61
C TYR A 38 7.89 11.71 15.54
N GLY A 39 6.91 11.89 14.64
CA GLY A 39 7.01 12.80 13.51
C GLY A 39 7.90 12.26 12.37
N ALA A 40 7.99 13.03 11.30
CA ALA A 40 8.87 12.72 10.17
C ALA A 40 10.31 13.26 10.39
N PRO A 41 11.35 12.60 9.84
CA PRO A 41 11.29 11.39 9.03
C PRO A 41 11.28 10.09 9.86
N ILE A 42 10.57 9.07 9.38
CA ILE A 42 10.70 7.69 9.84
C ILE A 42 11.39 6.86 8.76
N TYR A 43 12.53 6.27 9.08
CA TYR A 43 13.26 5.41 8.16
C TYR A 43 12.73 3.97 8.21
N VAL A 44 12.52 3.39 7.03
CA VAL A 44 12.07 2.00 6.87
C VAL A 44 13.03 1.29 5.93
N GLN A 45 13.62 0.19 6.37
CA GLN A 45 14.53 -0.58 5.53
C GLN A 45 13.74 -1.45 4.55
N HIS A 46 14.02 -1.29 3.25
CA HIS A 46 13.27 -1.81 2.10
C HIS A 46 11.78 -1.39 2.12
N GLU A 47 11.04 -1.73 1.06
CA GLU A 47 9.60 -1.52 1.06
C GLU A 47 8.92 -2.37 2.15
N ILE A 48 8.09 -1.72 2.98
CA ILE A 48 7.36 -2.41 4.06
C ILE A 48 6.38 -3.46 3.52
N VAL A 49 5.85 -3.23 2.32
CA VAL A 49 5.05 -4.16 1.51
C VAL A 49 5.29 -3.88 0.03
N HIS A 50 5.21 -4.90 -0.82
CA HIS A 50 5.36 -4.75 -2.28
C HIS A 50 4.08 -4.19 -2.95
N ASN A 51 3.66 -3.01 -2.52
CA ASN A 51 2.53 -2.29 -3.09
C ASN A 51 2.89 -0.82 -3.26
N LYS A 52 3.06 -0.40 -4.51
CA LYS A 52 3.47 0.96 -4.88
C LYS A 52 2.54 2.04 -4.31
N HIS A 53 1.23 1.79 -4.24
CA HIS A 53 0.27 2.75 -3.68
C HIS A 53 0.47 2.94 -2.19
N VAL A 54 0.72 1.84 -1.45
CA VAL A 54 0.99 1.90 -0.01
C VAL A 54 2.33 2.61 0.26
N VAL A 55 3.39 2.21 -0.45
CA VAL A 55 4.71 2.82 -0.29
C VAL A 55 4.67 4.32 -0.61
N GLN A 56 4.03 4.72 -1.71
CA GLN A 56 3.94 6.13 -2.06
C GLN A 56 3.13 6.95 -1.05
N ARG A 57 2.05 6.39 -0.52
CA ARG A 57 1.26 7.04 0.54
C ARG A 57 2.11 7.30 1.79
N LEU A 58 2.81 6.28 2.28
CA LEU A 58 3.68 6.42 3.46
C LEU A 58 4.84 7.40 3.20
N ARG A 59 5.40 7.42 1.98
CA ARG A 59 6.40 8.43 1.59
C ARG A 59 5.86 9.85 1.68
N ASN A 60 4.63 10.06 1.20
CA ASN A 60 3.97 11.37 1.28
C ASN A 60 3.68 11.79 2.73
N GLU A 61 3.51 10.84 3.64
CA GLU A 61 3.32 11.08 5.08
C GLU A 61 4.65 11.31 5.83
N GLY A 62 5.81 11.10 5.18
CA GLY A 62 7.14 11.37 5.74
C GLY A 62 7.98 10.13 6.05
N ALA A 63 7.55 8.94 5.61
CA ALA A 63 8.40 7.75 5.67
C ALA A 63 9.49 7.78 4.58
N VAL A 64 10.72 7.46 4.95
CA VAL A 64 11.86 7.36 4.04
C VAL A 64 12.26 5.91 3.94
N PHE A 65 12.09 5.30 2.77
CA PHE A 65 12.51 3.93 2.56
C PHE A 65 13.94 3.90 1.99
N VAL A 66 14.81 3.14 2.66
CA VAL A 66 16.24 2.97 2.36
C VAL A 66 16.55 1.51 2.07
N GLU A 67 17.57 1.22 1.28
CA GLU A 67 17.96 -0.18 1.00
C GLU A 67 18.81 -0.74 2.16
N ASN A 68 19.76 0.04 2.65
CA ASN A 68 20.70 -0.37 3.67
C ASN A 68 20.62 0.51 4.92
N ILE A 69 21.00 -0.07 6.06
CA ILE A 69 20.98 0.61 7.36
C ILE A 69 22.02 1.74 7.45
N ASP A 70 23.08 1.68 6.65
CA ASP A 70 24.15 2.68 6.60
C ASP A 70 23.70 4.00 5.92
N GLU A 71 22.48 4.04 5.37
CA GLU A 71 21.88 5.21 4.71
C GLU A 71 21.05 6.09 5.68
N ILE A 72 21.06 5.79 6.98
CA ILE A 72 20.28 6.46 8.04
C ILE A 72 21.13 7.46 8.82
#